data_AF-A0A2N3T6H7-F1
#
_entry.id   AF-A0A2N3T6H7-F1
#
_cell.length_a   1.000
_cell.length_b   1.000
_cell.length_c   1.000
_cell.angle_alpha   90.00
_cell.angle_beta   90.00
_cell.angle_gamma   90.00
#
_symmetry.space_group_name_H-M   'P 1'
#
loop_
_entity.id
_entity.type
_entity.pdbx_description
1 polymer ?
#
loop_
_entity_poly.entity_id
_entity_poly.type
_entity_poly.pdbx_seq_one_letter_code
_entity_poly.pdbx_strand_id
1 'polypeptide(L)'
;MIPIFAIFLNKYVLIILLFIVWMLFFDTNSWLIHRELDEEIQELEDNKEYYMKEIVKDQKDIKVLKDSSELEKFAREEYFMKRDNEEIYIIEYEDSVPKNKKDD
;
A
#
# COMPACT_ATOMS: atom_id res chain seq x y z
N MET A 1 10.17 52.40 -34.39
CA MET A 1 10.02 50.98 -34.02
C MET A 1 11.37 50.48 -33.54
N ILE A 2 11.51 50.22 -32.24
CA ILE A 2 12.76 49.67 -31.70
C ILE A 2 12.80 48.20 -32.14
N PRO A 3 13.88 47.73 -32.79
CA PRO A 3 13.97 46.35 -33.21
C PRO A 3 14.00 45.48 -31.95
N ILE A 4 12.96 44.65 -31.80
CA ILE A 4 12.77 43.71 -30.68
C ILE A 4 14.05 42.89 -30.42
N PHE A 5 14.81 42.60 -31.48
CA PHE A 5 16.09 41.89 -31.44
C PHE A 5 17.16 42.54 -30.53
N ALA A 6 17.20 43.89 -30.44
CA ALA A 6 18.18 44.58 -29.60
C ALA A 6 17.87 44.45 -28.10
N ILE A 7 16.62 44.21 -27.73
CA ILE A 7 16.19 43.98 -26.34
C ILE A 7 16.60 42.56 -25.92
N PHE A 8 16.45 41.57 -26.80
CA PHE A 8 16.85 40.18 -26.54
C PHE A 8 18.38 39.96 -26.50
N LEU A 9 19.17 40.81 -27.16
CA LEU A 9 20.63 40.75 -27.09
C LEU A 9 21.24 41.44 -25.85
N ASN A 10 20.42 42.03 -24.98
CA ASN A 10 20.91 42.62 -23.75
C ASN A 10 21.33 41.52 -22.76
N LYS A 11 22.59 41.54 -22.30
CA LYS A 11 23.13 40.58 -21.32
C LYS A 11 22.25 40.41 -20.08
N TYR A 12 21.56 41.47 -19.63
CA TYR A 12 20.66 41.40 -18.49
C TYR A 12 19.40 40.58 -18.80
N VAL A 13 18.84 40.71 -20.01
CA VAL A 13 17.67 39.94 -20.47
C VAL A 13 18.04 38.47 -20.66
N LEU A 14 19.23 38.17 -21.20
CA LEU A 14 19.71 36.79 -21.34
C LEU A 14 19.92 36.09 -20.00
N ILE A 15 20.50 36.78 -19.02
CA ILE A 15 20.70 36.25 -17.67
C ILE A 15 19.37 35.99 -16.97
N ILE A 16 18.41 36.92 -17.08
CA ILE A 16 17.07 36.75 -16.51
C ILE A 16 16.33 35.59 -17.19
N LEU A 17 16.43 35.47 -18.51
CA LEU A 17 15.79 34.39 -19.25
C LEU A 17 16.39 33.02 -18.88
N LEU A 18 17.71 32.93 -18.75
CA LEU A 18 18.38 31.72 -18.27
C LEU A 18 17.99 31.40 -16.82
N PHE A 19 17.87 32.41 -15.96
CA PHE A 19 17.39 32.24 -14.59
C PHE A 19 15.94 31.75 -14.54
N ILE A 20 15.05 32.27 -15.38
CA ILE A 20 13.66 31.79 -15.46
C ILE A 20 13.60 30.35 -15.95
N VAL A 21 14.36 30.00 -16.99
CA VAL A 21 14.44 28.61 -17.46
C VAL A 21 15.00 27.71 -16.35
N TRP A 22 16.02 28.15 -15.62
CA TRP A 22 16.54 27.41 -14.47
C TRP A 22 15.47 27.18 -13.39
N MET A 23 14.74 28.25 -13.02
CA MET A 23 13.67 28.20 -12.02
C MET A 23 12.45 27.38 -12.46
N LEU A 24 12.24 27.15 -13.76
CA LEU A 24 11.12 26.35 -14.25
C LEU A 24 11.47 24.87 -14.42
N PHE A 25 12.72 24.55 -14.81
CA PHE A 25 13.12 23.19 -15.14
C PHE A 25 13.97 22.50 -14.08
N PHE A 26 14.82 23.25 -13.37
CA PHE A 26 15.79 22.70 -12.41
C PHE A 26 15.47 23.04 -10.95
N ASP A 27 14.59 24.02 -10.70
CA ASP A 27 14.15 24.36 -9.34
C ASP A 27 13.02 23.44 -8.83
N THR A 28 12.84 23.43 -7.52
CA THR A 28 12.02 22.50 -6.72
C THR A 28 10.51 22.50 -7.07
N ASN A 29 10.04 23.47 -7.86
CA ASN A 29 8.68 23.48 -8.43
C ASN A 29 8.59 22.74 -9.77
N SER A 30 9.51 21.81 -10.03
CA SER A 30 9.47 21.02 -11.25
C SER A 30 8.18 20.20 -11.33
N TRP A 31 7.62 20.08 -12.52
CA TRP A 31 6.44 19.26 -12.78
C TRP A 31 6.62 17.77 -12.36
N LEU A 32 7.86 17.29 -12.34
CA LEU A 32 8.19 15.93 -11.91
C LEU A 32 7.89 15.72 -10.43
N ILE A 33 8.20 16.71 -9.59
CA ILE A 33 7.94 16.67 -8.15
C ILE A 33 6.43 16.63 -7.90
N HIS A 34 5.66 17.46 -8.60
CA HIS A 34 4.19 17.42 -8.47
C HIS A 34 3.61 16.04 -8.82
N ARG A 35 4.12 15.39 -9.87
CA ARG A 35 3.68 14.03 -10.23
C ARG A 35 4.03 13.00 -9.15
N GLU A 36 5.23 13.07 -8.59
CA GLU A 36 5.64 12.18 -7.49
C GLU A 36 4.76 12.38 -6.26
N LEU A 37 4.46 13.63 -5.89
CA LEU A 37 3.54 13.92 -4.79
C LEU A 37 2.10 13.43 -5.09
N ASP A 38 1.62 13.57 -6.32
CA ASP A 38 0.29 13.07 -6.69
C ASP A 38 0.22 11.53 -6.60
N GLU A 39 1.30 10.83 -6.99
CA GLU A 39 1.43 9.38 -6.82
C GLU A 39 1.44 8.99 -5.32
N GLU A 40 2.20 9.70 -4.48
CA GLU A 40 2.20 9.48 -3.03
C GLU A 40 0.81 9.73 -2.41
N ILE A 41 0.11 10.78 -2.84
CA ILE A 41 -1.25 11.07 -2.37
C ILE A 41 -2.18 9.91 -2.73
N GLN A 42 -2.12 9.41 -3.96
CA GLN A 42 -2.95 8.29 -4.38
C GLN A 42 -2.64 7.02 -3.57
N GLU A 43 -1.37 6.71 -3.35
CA GLU A 43 -0.96 5.57 -2.52
C GLU A 43 -1.49 5.68 -1.08
N LEU A 44 -1.42 6.87 -0.50
CA LEU A 44 -1.94 7.14 0.85
C LEU A 44 -3.47 6.99 0.92
N GLU A 45 -4.19 7.43 -0.10
CA GLU A 45 -5.64 7.28 -0.20
C GLU A 45 -6.05 5.81 -0.34
N ASP A 46 -5.38 5.06 -1.21
CA ASP A 46 -5.61 3.63 -1.40
C ASP A 46 -5.33 2.84 -0.11
N ASN A 47 -4.22 3.15 0.56
CA ASN A 47 -3.87 2.55 1.87
C ASN A 47 -4.93 2.87 2.93
N LYS A 48 -5.39 4.12 2.99
CA LYS A 48 -6.46 4.53 3.92
C LYS A 48 -7.75 3.76 3.66
N GLU A 49 -8.16 3.59 2.40
CA GLU A 49 -9.35 2.83 2.05
C GLU A 49 -9.20 1.35 2.44
N TYR A 50 -8.04 0.75 2.14
CA TYR A 50 -7.72 -0.63 2.53
C TYR A 50 -7.85 -0.84 4.05
N TYR A 51 -7.19 0.00 4.85
CA TYR A 51 -7.24 -0.15 6.31
C TYR A 51 -8.62 0.11 6.89
N MET A 52 -9.40 1.03 6.32
CA MET A 52 -10.79 1.22 6.74
C MET A 52 -11.64 -0.02 6.49
N LYS A 53 -11.45 -0.71 5.35
CA LYS A 53 -12.15 -1.97 5.06
C LYS A 53 -11.75 -3.08 6.03
N GLU A 54 -10.46 -3.25 6.29
CA GLU A 54 -9.99 -4.26 7.25
C GLU A 54 -10.49 -3.96 8.67
N ILE A 55 -10.50 -2.70 9.12
CA ILE A 55 -11.05 -2.35 10.44
C ILE A 55 -12.53 -2.75 10.55
N VAL A 56 -13.33 -2.52 9.51
CA VAL A 56 -14.77 -2.91 9.53
C VAL A 56 -14.93 -4.42 9.59
N LYS A 57 -14.09 -5.16 8.85
CA LYS A 57 -14.07 -6.63 8.86
C LYS A 57 -13.63 -7.16 10.23
N ASP A 58 -12.52 -6.69 10.76
CA ASP A 58 -12.01 -7.08 12.07
C ASP A 58 -13.02 -6.78 13.19
N GLN A 59 -13.70 -5.64 13.12
CA GLN A 59 -14.78 -5.32 14.08
C GLN A 59 -15.94 -6.30 14.01
N LYS A 60 -16.26 -6.83 12.82
CA LYS A 60 -17.27 -7.87 12.66
C LYS A 60 -16.78 -9.18 13.25
N ASP A 61 -15.54 -9.56 12.98
CA ASP A 61 -14.94 -10.79 13.47
C ASP A 61 -14.81 -10.78 15.00
N ILE A 62 -14.37 -9.66 15.59
CA ILE A 62 -14.35 -9.46 17.05
C ILE A 62 -15.76 -9.61 17.66
N LYS A 63 -16.81 -9.14 16.98
CA LYS A 63 -18.19 -9.31 17.49
C LYS A 63 -18.63 -10.77 17.49
N VAL A 64 -18.20 -11.55 16.49
CA VAL A 64 -18.45 -13.00 16.45
C VAL A 64 -17.67 -13.69 17.57
N LEU A 65 -16.39 -13.39 17.71
CA LEU A 65 -15.49 -13.94 18.74
C LEU A 65 -15.80 -13.50 20.17
N LYS A 66 -16.72 -12.54 20.37
CA LYS A 66 -17.18 -12.16 21.72
C LYS A 66 -18.02 -13.25 22.38
N ASP A 67 -18.64 -14.11 21.59
CA ASP A 67 -19.29 -15.31 22.13
C ASP A 67 -18.22 -16.35 22.48
N SER A 68 -18.25 -16.86 23.71
CA SER A 68 -17.32 -17.89 24.17
C SER A 68 -17.37 -19.16 23.29
N SER A 69 -18.53 -19.47 22.71
CA SER A 69 -18.70 -20.63 21.83
C SER A 69 -17.96 -20.45 20.50
N GLU A 70 -18.13 -19.29 19.87
CA GLU A 70 -17.45 -18.97 18.60
C GLU A 70 -15.94 -18.81 18.80
N LEU A 71 -15.51 -18.27 19.94
CA LEU A 71 -14.09 -18.19 20.29
C LEU A 71 -13.47 -19.58 20.50
N GLU A 72 -14.16 -20.48 21.20
CA GLU A 72 -13.69 -21.86 21.39
C GLU A 72 -13.62 -22.60 20.05
N LYS A 73 -14.61 -22.42 19.17
CA LYS A 73 -14.61 -22.97 17.82
C LYS A 73 -13.42 -22.48 17.00
N PHE A 74 -13.19 -21.17 16.97
CA PHE A 74 -12.06 -20.56 16.27
C PHE A 74 -10.70 -21.07 16.80
N ALA A 75 -10.53 -21.14 18.12
CA ALA A 75 -9.32 -21.66 18.74
C ALA A 75 -9.06 -23.15 18.40
N ARG A 76 -10.12 -23.94 18.23
CA ARG A 76 -10.04 -25.36 17.86
C ARG A 76 -9.77 -25.57 16.37
N GLU A 77 -10.39 -24.79 15.49
CA GLU A 77 -10.26 -24.93 14.04
C GLU A 77 -8.93 -24.37 13.51
N GLU A 78 -8.54 -23.17 13.94
CA GLU A 78 -7.34 -22.49 13.41
C GLU A 78 -6.06 -22.84 14.17
N TYR A 79 -6.17 -23.04 15.48
CA TYR A 79 -5.01 -23.23 16.37
C TYR A 79 -4.95 -24.61 17.03
N PHE A 80 -5.90 -25.50 16.73
CA PHE A 80 -5.97 -26.86 17.30
C PHE A 80 -5.87 -26.89 18.83
N MET A 81 -6.39 -25.85 19.51
CA MET A 81 -6.35 -25.77 20.96
C MET A 81 -7.22 -26.86 21.60
N LYS A 82 -6.73 -27.42 22.71
CA LYS A 82 -7.42 -28.46 23.50
C LYS A 82 -7.39 -28.17 24.99
N ARG A 83 -8.30 -28.80 25.74
CA ARG A 83 -8.24 -28.81 27.20
C ARG A 83 -7.25 -29.89 27.68
N ASP A 84 -6.73 -29.72 28.90
CA ASP A 84 -5.74 -30.65 29.48
C ASP A 84 -6.26 -32.09 29.59
N ASN A 85 -7.57 -32.26 29.74
CA ASN A 85 -8.25 -33.55 29.84
C ASN A 85 -8.89 -34.02 28.52
N GLU A 86 -8.40 -33.51 27.37
CA GLU A 86 -8.94 -33.82 26.04
C GLU A 86 -7.86 -34.40 25.10
N GLU A 87 -8.25 -35.39 24.31
CA GLU A 87 -7.46 -35.96 23.22
C GLU A 87 -8.03 -35.51 21.87
N ILE A 88 -7.20 -34.88 21.04
CA ILE A 88 -7.56 -34.49 19.67
C ILE A 88 -7.05 -35.55 18.70
N TYR A 89 -7.91 -35.98 17.79
CA TYR A 89 -7.58 -36.85 16.67
C TYR A 89 -7.67 -36.03 15.38
N ILE A 90 -6.58 -35.92 14.65
CA ILE A 90 -6.54 -35.31 13.31
C ILE A 90 -6.64 -36.46 12.30
N ILE A 91 -7.69 -36.47 11.48
CA ILE A 91 -7.93 -37.52 10.48
C ILE A 91 -7.55 -36.95 9.12
N GLU A 92 -6.44 -37.45 8.56
CA GLU A 92 -6.00 -37.12 7.21
C GLU A 92 -6.32 -38.29 6.27
N TYR A 93 -6.98 -38.00 5.16
CA TYR A 93 -7.23 -38.97 4.10
C TYR A 93 -6.10 -38.87 3.06
N GLU A 94 -5.67 -40.00 2.48
CA GLU A 94 -4.62 -40.03 1.43
C GLU A 94 -4.95 -39.11 0.24
N ASP A 95 -6.24 -38.90 -0.05
CA ASP A 95 -6.71 -38.02 -1.11
C ASP A 95 -6.59 -36.52 -0.78
N SER A 96 -6.41 -36.17 0.49
CA SER A 96 -6.31 -34.78 0.99
C SER A 96 -4.87 -34.30 1.15
N VAL A 97 -3.88 -35.20 1.05
CA VAL A 97 -2.46 -34.87 1.12
C VAL A 97 -1.99 -34.44 -0.28
N PRO A 98 -1.45 -33.23 -0.47
CA PRO A 98 -0.85 -32.85 -1.75
C PRO A 98 0.31 -33.79 -2.05
N LYS A 99 0.17 -34.62 -3.09
CA LYS A 99 1.22 -35.55 -3.54
C LYS A 99 2.47 -34.76 -3.92
N ASN A 100 3.45 -34.72 -3.02
CA ASN A 100 4.77 -34.22 -3.35
C ASN A 100 5.41 -35.24 -4.29
N LYS A 101 5.44 -34.92 -5.59
CA LYS A 101 6.13 -35.71 -6.63
C LYS A 101 7.64 -35.50 -6.50
N LYS A 102 8.25 -36.01 -5.43
CA LYS A 102 9.69 -36.24 -5.37
C LYS A 102 9.87 -37.46 -4.49
N ASP A 103 10.22 -38.55 -5.15
CA ASP A 103 11.11 -39.63 -4.71
C ASP A 103 10.84 -40.81 -5.66
N ASP A 104 11.47 -40.72 -6.84
CA ASP A 104 11.84 -41.89 -7.65
C ASP A 104 13.18 -42.43 -7.11
#